data_AF-A0A372DCY2-F1
#
_entry.id   AF-A0A372DCY2-F1
#
_cell.length_a   1.000
_cell.length_b   1.000
_cell.length_c   1.000
_cell.angle_alpha   90.00
_cell.angle_beta   90.00
_cell.angle_gamma   90.00
#
_symmetry.space_group_name_H-M   'P 1'
#
loop_
_entity.id
_entity.type
_entity.pdbx_description
1 polymer ?
#
loop_
_entity_poly.entity_id
_entity_poly.type
_entity_poly.pdbx_seq_one_letter_code
_entity_poly.pdbx_strand_id
1 'polypeptide(L)'
;MKVAYFDCPTGLAGDMCLGALLDVGVPLDYVRSQLDRLGIAEEYRLSSQTMHHNGQRALKAIVEWRSPGGSFQVEDPMDEPGEGTEPSARSPEALGNHGHEHHGHKHDNHGHEHHGHEHHGHEHHEHHDHSPDHHHHHDSHNHHHSRRWPDIEAMLLSSSLPDRVVQWSRSIFWQLAQAEGAVHGIAPEQVQFHEVGAIDAIVDVVGTCLGLDWLGVERVFCSALPTGGGTVWAAHGRLPVPVPAVLKLFEMGQVPVYANGIDRELVTPTGAAIAVGLAQGFGSPPAMTLQQVGLGAGQRSLPLPNIVRLWLGELAAPAGLSAPLVRSAPLPPPILPAPQSDRGPQSPAPGDRPERSPRAGQPLPLTSGQFLSSQSGPAFPGPESLASPHDPDLETVAVLETQIDDCSPQAIAYAIERLLQVGALDAFVQPVTMKKSRSGVAITVITPLDRFTACEDVLFQETTTIGIRRSFQQRRVLPRHLEVVDTDYGPVRVKVAWQDETRKTVQNVHPEFEDVAALARDRAISWLDIHRAAWIAWEQARRATEGDR
;
A
#
# COMPACT_ATOMS: atom_id res chain seq x y z
N MET A 1 1.12 25.94 -22.52
CA MET A 1 2.20 25.42 -21.66
C MET A 1 1.94 23.95 -21.42
N LYS A 2 2.86 23.08 -21.83
CA LYS A 2 2.67 21.64 -21.73
C LYS A 2 3.00 21.14 -20.33
N VAL A 3 2.12 20.31 -19.77
CA VAL A 3 2.20 19.82 -18.40
C VAL A 3 2.09 18.30 -18.36
N ALA A 4 2.89 17.69 -17.50
CA ALA A 4 2.80 16.31 -17.10
C ALA A 4 2.27 16.22 -15.66
N TYR A 5 1.37 15.28 -15.39
CA TYR A 5 0.94 14.94 -14.05
C TYR A 5 1.10 13.44 -13.82
N PHE A 6 1.94 13.06 -12.86
CA PHE A 6 2.10 11.68 -12.41
C PHE A 6 1.03 11.36 -11.36
N ASP A 7 0.15 10.42 -11.69
CA ASP A 7 -0.88 9.90 -10.81
C ASP A 7 -0.48 8.51 -10.31
N CYS A 8 -0.19 8.42 -9.02
CA CYS A 8 0.59 7.34 -8.39
C CYS A 8 -0.22 6.58 -7.31
N PRO A 9 -1.37 5.94 -7.63
CA PRO A 9 -2.23 5.30 -6.63
C PRO A 9 -1.59 4.06 -5.98
N THR A 10 -0.68 3.41 -6.68
CA THR A 10 0.11 2.24 -6.23
C THR A 10 1.58 2.56 -6.06
N GLY A 11 1.90 3.86 -5.90
CA GLY A 11 3.25 4.35 -5.72
C GLY A 11 3.96 4.65 -7.04
N LEU A 12 5.29 4.69 -7.00
CA LEU A 12 6.13 5.22 -8.07
C LEU A 12 7.53 4.58 -7.99
N ALA A 13 7.97 3.99 -9.10
CA ALA A 13 9.32 3.49 -9.30
C ALA A 13 9.93 4.07 -10.58
N GLY A 14 11.25 4.01 -10.71
CA GLY A 14 11.96 4.58 -11.86
C GLY A 14 11.54 3.94 -13.20
N ASP A 15 11.52 2.61 -13.25
CA ASP A 15 11.06 1.81 -14.37
C ASP A 15 9.61 2.11 -14.77
N MET A 16 8.74 2.38 -13.79
CA MET A 16 7.34 2.78 -14.00
C MET A 16 7.26 4.18 -14.63
N CYS A 17 8.10 5.14 -14.22
CA CYS A 17 8.18 6.47 -14.84
C CYS A 17 8.56 6.37 -16.31
N LEU A 18 9.62 5.62 -16.61
CA LEU A 18 10.10 5.42 -17.97
C LEU A 18 9.07 4.65 -18.81
N GLY A 19 8.47 3.60 -18.25
CA GLY A 19 7.40 2.83 -18.89
C GLY A 19 6.20 3.70 -19.29
N ALA A 20 5.76 4.62 -18.42
CA ALA A 20 4.65 5.53 -18.71
C ALA A 20 4.96 6.50 -19.87
N LEU A 21 6.21 6.96 -19.98
CA LEU A 21 6.68 7.82 -21.07
C LEU A 21 6.73 7.07 -22.41
N LEU A 22 7.25 5.84 -22.39
CA LEU A 22 7.26 4.97 -23.56
C LEU A 22 5.83 4.64 -24.01
N ASP A 23 4.89 4.40 -23.09
CA ASP A 23 3.47 4.15 -23.41
C ASP A 23 2.75 5.39 -23.98
N VAL A 24 3.13 6.60 -23.55
CA VAL A 24 2.71 7.85 -24.20
C VAL A 24 3.25 7.98 -25.64
N GLY A 25 4.27 7.20 -26.03
CA GLY A 25 4.81 7.18 -27.39
C GLY A 25 6.15 7.88 -27.54
N VAL A 26 6.92 8.04 -26.46
CA VAL A 26 8.37 8.31 -26.58
C VAL A 26 9.03 7.09 -27.25
N PRO A 27 9.76 7.24 -28.37
CA PRO A 27 10.38 6.10 -29.03
C PRO A 27 11.49 5.48 -28.19
N LEU A 28 11.44 4.17 -27.97
CA LEU A 28 12.46 3.43 -27.22
C LEU A 28 13.87 3.61 -27.82
N ASP A 29 13.99 3.57 -29.14
CA ASP A 29 15.29 3.72 -29.82
C ASP A 29 15.86 5.13 -29.67
N TYR A 30 15.01 6.15 -29.53
CA TYR A 30 15.46 7.49 -29.18
C TYR A 30 16.10 7.46 -27.79
N VAL A 31 15.42 6.91 -26.78
CA VAL A 31 15.93 6.84 -25.41
C VAL A 31 17.28 6.10 -25.36
N ARG A 32 17.38 4.93 -25.99
CA ARG A 32 18.63 4.15 -26.10
C ARG A 32 19.76 4.98 -26.71
N SER A 33 19.52 5.58 -27.88
CA SER A 33 20.54 6.36 -28.60
C SER A 33 21.05 7.58 -27.82
N GLN A 34 20.24 8.11 -26.90
CA GLN A 34 20.64 9.20 -26.02
C GLN A 34 21.41 8.69 -24.82
N LEU A 35 20.94 7.62 -24.17
CA LEU A 35 21.64 6.98 -23.05
C LEU A 35 23.04 6.48 -23.44
N ASP A 36 23.24 6.02 -24.67
CA ASP A 36 24.56 5.60 -25.17
C ASP A 36 25.61 6.72 -25.12
N ARG A 37 25.17 7.99 -25.12
CA ARG A 37 26.04 9.17 -25.00
C ARG A 37 26.62 9.36 -23.60
N LEU A 38 26.19 8.57 -22.62
CA LEU A 38 26.74 8.53 -21.27
C LEU A 38 27.97 7.62 -21.16
N GLY A 39 28.31 6.86 -22.20
CA GLY A 39 29.45 5.94 -22.19
C GLY A 39 29.20 4.61 -21.46
N ILE A 40 27.93 4.29 -21.18
CA ILE A 40 27.52 3.06 -20.47
C ILE A 40 26.88 2.01 -21.38
N ALA A 41 26.94 2.17 -22.71
CA ALA A 41 26.22 1.34 -23.69
C ALA A 41 26.49 -0.19 -23.56
N GLU A 42 27.68 -0.57 -23.10
CA GLU A 42 28.08 -1.98 -22.91
C GLU A 42 27.65 -2.57 -21.55
N GLU A 43 27.12 -1.73 -20.66
CA GLU A 43 26.78 -2.10 -19.28
C GLU A 43 25.30 -2.49 -19.13
N TYR A 44 24.43 -2.10 -20.06
CA TYR A 44 22.99 -2.32 -19.95
C TYR A 44 22.32 -2.67 -21.29
N ARG A 45 21.13 -3.23 -21.20
CA ARG A 45 20.15 -3.34 -22.27
C ARG A 45 18.81 -2.85 -21.75
N LEU A 46 18.27 -1.82 -22.40
CA LEU A 46 16.92 -1.34 -22.13
C LEU A 46 15.96 -1.97 -23.13
N SER A 47 14.86 -2.56 -22.68
CA SER A 47 13.76 -3.03 -23.52
C SER A 47 12.41 -2.63 -22.92
N SER A 48 11.31 -2.91 -23.62
CA SER A 48 9.97 -2.63 -23.11
C SER A 48 9.03 -3.80 -23.36
N GLN A 49 8.17 -4.10 -22.39
CA GLN A 49 7.19 -5.17 -22.48
C GLN A 49 5.79 -4.65 -22.15
N THR A 50 4.78 -5.09 -22.92
CA THR A 50 3.38 -4.86 -22.55
C THR A 50 2.97 -5.83 -21.45
N MET A 51 2.43 -5.30 -20.35
CA MET A 51 1.90 -6.04 -19.22
C MET A 51 0.41 -5.75 -19.02
N HIS A 52 -0.29 -6.66 -18.35
CA HIS A 52 -1.68 -6.48 -17.96
C HIS A 52 -1.82 -6.61 -16.44
N HIS A 53 -2.31 -5.56 -15.78
CA HIS A 53 -2.64 -5.57 -14.36
C HIS A 53 -4.14 -5.34 -14.18
N ASN A 54 -4.85 -6.32 -13.62
CA ASN A 54 -6.31 -6.26 -13.41
C ASN A 54 -7.08 -5.80 -14.66
N GLY A 55 -6.70 -6.33 -15.83
CA GLY A 55 -7.31 -6.03 -17.13
C GLY A 55 -6.80 -4.75 -17.83
N GLN A 56 -5.97 -3.94 -17.17
CA GLN A 56 -5.40 -2.72 -17.76
C GLN A 56 -4.05 -2.99 -18.42
N ARG A 57 -3.93 -2.60 -19.70
CA ARG A 57 -2.67 -2.65 -20.46
C ARG A 57 -1.75 -1.53 -20.00
N ALA A 58 -0.50 -1.85 -19.66
CA ALA A 58 0.55 -0.88 -19.34
C ALA A 58 1.90 -1.36 -19.88
N LEU A 59 2.88 -0.47 -19.99
CA LEU A 59 4.21 -0.80 -20.49
C LEU A 59 5.22 -0.84 -19.33
N LYS A 60 5.99 -1.91 -19.24
CA LYS A 60 7.14 -2.03 -18.33
C LYS A 60 8.42 -1.69 -19.11
N ALA A 61 9.23 -0.77 -18.58
CA ALA A 61 10.61 -0.63 -19.00
C ALA A 61 11.45 -1.71 -18.29
N ILE A 62 12.27 -2.43 -19.03
CA ILE A 62 13.11 -3.51 -18.49
C ILE A 62 14.55 -3.14 -18.75
N VAL A 63 15.30 -2.94 -17.68
CA VAL A 63 16.74 -2.72 -17.72
C VAL A 63 17.42 -4.04 -17.32
N GLU A 64 18.22 -4.58 -18.23
CA GLU A 64 19.11 -5.70 -17.96
C GLU A 64 20.52 -5.15 -17.86
N TRP A 65 21.24 -5.39 -16.77
CA TRP A 65 22.63 -4.97 -16.62
C TRP A 65 23.59 -6.15 -16.82
N ARG A 66 24.80 -5.84 -17.24
CA ARG A 66 25.84 -6.84 -17.52
C ARG A 66 26.58 -7.19 -16.23
N SER A 67 26.46 -8.44 -15.80
CA SER A 67 27.20 -8.96 -14.65
C SER A 67 28.70 -9.10 -14.94
N PRO A 68 29.57 -9.15 -13.91
CA PRO A 68 31.00 -9.40 -14.07
C PRO A 68 31.33 -10.70 -14.83
N GLY A 69 30.43 -11.69 -14.81
CA GLY A 69 30.53 -12.94 -15.57
C GLY A 69 30.13 -12.81 -17.06
N GLY A 70 29.75 -11.61 -17.51
CA GLY A 70 29.40 -11.30 -18.89
C GLY A 70 27.95 -11.62 -19.30
N SER A 71 27.13 -12.19 -18.40
CA SER A 71 25.70 -12.41 -18.63
C SER A 71 24.87 -11.18 -18.26
N PHE A 72 23.79 -10.93 -19.00
CA PHE A 72 22.82 -9.89 -18.67
C PHE A 72 21.83 -10.42 -17.62
N GLN A 73 21.59 -9.63 -16.57
CA GLN A 73 20.68 -9.94 -15.47
C GLN A 73 19.61 -8.84 -15.39
N VAL A 74 18.37 -9.22 -15.09
CA VAL A 74 17.33 -8.27 -14.66
C VAL A 74 17.45 -8.12 -13.15
N GLU A 75 17.26 -6.91 -12.62
CA GLU A 75 17.13 -6.72 -11.17
C GLU A 75 15.90 -7.50 -10.66
N ASP A 76 16.15 -8.63 -9.97
CA ASP A 76 15.10 -9.30 -9.20
C ASP A 76 14.87 -8.49 -7.93
N PRO A 77 13.61 -8.20 -7.53
CA PRO A 77 13.37 -7.70 -6.19
C PRO A 77 14.01 -8.69 -5.22
N MET A 78 14.84 -8.21 -4.29
CA MET A 78 15.50 -9.08 -3.33
C MET A 78 14.43 -9.84 -2.51
N ASP A 79 14.10 -11.04 -2.97
CA ASP A 79 13.26 -11.98 -2.25
C ASP A 79 14.03 -12.44 -1.02
N GLU A 80 13.28 -12.75 0.04
CA GLU A 80 13.84 -13.21 1.32
C GLU A 80 14.91 -14.28 1.07
N PRO A 81 16.09 -14.21 1.73
CA PRO A 81 16.98 -15.36 1.74
C PRO A 81 16.17 -16.52 2.32
N GLY A 82 15.91 -17.54 1.49
CA GLY A 82 15.07 -18.67 1.83
C GLY A 82 15.49 -19.28 3.16
N GLU A 83 14.52 -19.73 3.96
CA GLU A 83 14.69 -20.37 5.26
C GLU A 83 15.88 -21.35 5.24
N GLY A 84 17.03 -20.86 5.72
CA GLY A 84 18.29 -21.57 5.66
C GLY A 84 18.98 -21.45 7.01
N THR A 85 18.56 -22.32 7.94
CA THR A 85 19.23 -22.65 9.21
C THR A 85 19.59 -21.47 10.11
N GLU A 86 18.85 -21.35 11.22
CA GLU A 86 19.28 -20.60 12.40
C GLU A 86 20.77 -20.90 12.72
N PRO A 87 21.61 -19.89 12.99
CA PRO A 87 22.94 -20.14 13.49
C PRO A 87 22.79 -20.69 14.90
N SER A 88 23.02 -22.00 15.04
CA SER A 88 22.96 -22.71 16.31
C SER A 88 23.81 -21.98 17.36
N ALA A 89 23.18 -21.67 18.49
CA ALA A 89 23.83 -21.16 19.68
C ALA A 89 25.09 -21.98 20.01
N ARG A 90 26.24 -21.31 20.06
CA ARG A 90 27.48 -21.90 20.54
C ARG A 90 27.37 -22.10 22.06
N SER A 91 27.38 -23.36 22.50
CA SER A 91 27.83 -23.75 23.83
C SER A 91 29.27 -24.28 23.73
N PRO A 92 30.14 -24.02 24.72
CA PRO A 92 31.56 -24.28 24.64
C PRO A 92 31.92 -25.72 25.04
N GLU A 93 33.15 -26.09 24.68
CA GLU A 93 33.94 -27.24 25.18
C GLU A 93 33.82 -28.57 24.43
N ALA A 94 34.92 -28.94 23.78
CA ALA A 94 35.76 -30.11 24.10
C ALA A 94 36.22 -30.90 22.84
N LEU A 95 37.54 -30.83 22.64
CA LEU A 95 38.41 -31.97 22.35
C LEU A 95 38.09 -32.83 21.11
N GLY A 96 38.88 -32.58 20.07
CA GLY A 96 39.79 -33.61 19.60
C GLY A 96 39.35 -34.50 18.45
N ASN A 97 40.30 -34.63 17.54
CA ASN A 97 40.59 -35.78 16.69
C ASN A 97 40.20 -35.65 15.21
N HIS A 98 41.28 -35.67 14.43
CA HIS A 98 41.36 -35.70 13.00
C HIS A 98 40.75 -36.98 12.40
N GLY A 99 40.12 -36.84 11.24
CA GLY A 99 39.68 -37.93 10.39
C GLY A 99 39.42 -37.44 8.98
N HIS A 100 40.49 -37.28 8.19
CA HIS A 100 40.41 -37.11 6.75
C HIS A 100 40.05 -38.45 6.10
N GLU A 101 38.97 -38.52 5.33
CA GLU A 101 38.79 -39.54 4.29
C GLU A 101 38.73 -38.86 2.91
N HIS A 102 39.72 -39.20 2.09
CA HIS A 102 39.86 -38.82 0.69
C HIS A 102 39.22 -39.87 -0.22
N HIS A 103 38.41 -39.42 -1.18
CA HIS A 103 38.31 -40.00 -2.53
C HIS A 103 38.21 -38.80 -3.49
N GLY A 104 39.04 -38.58 -4.51
CA GLY A 104 40.03 -39.42 -5.17
C GLY A 104 39.79 -39.30 -6.67
N HIS A 105 40.38 -38.31 -7.34
CA HIS A 105 40.59 -38.39 -8.79
C HIS A 105 41.94 -37.80 -9.20
N LYS A 106 42.60 -38.61 -10.03
CA LYS A 106 43.98 -38.59 -10.50
C LYS A 106 44.25 -37.39 -11.41
N HIS A 107 45.47 -36.85 -11.35
CA HIS A 107 46.21 -36.46 -12.55
C HIS A 107 47.72 -36.64 -12.34
N ASP A 108 48.41 -36.82 -13.45
CA ASP A 108 49.65 -37.56 -13.61
C ASP A 108 50.92 -36.77 -13.25
N ASN A 109 51.74 -37.42 -12.43
CA ASN A 109 53.16 -37.75 -12.59
C ASN A 109 54.20 -36.74 -13.14
N HIS A 110 55.33 -36.75 -12.40
CA HIS A 110 56.71 -36.35 -12.72
C HIS A 110 57.04 -34.85 -12.69
N GLY A 111 57.95 -34.32 -11.85
CA GLY A 111 59.01 -34.90 -11.02
C GLY A 111 60.38 -34.41 -11.51
N HIS A 112 61.12 -33.65 -10.69
CA HIS A 112 62.59 -33.52 -10.60
C HIS A 112 62.90 -32.71 -9.30
N GLU A 113 63.41 -33.37 -8.24
CA GLU A 113 64.83 -33.48 -7.82
C GLU A 113 65.34 -32.24 -7.06
N HIS A 114 65.40 -32.29 -5.71
CA HIS A 114 66.59 -32.49 -4.85
C HIS A 114 67.64 -31.36 -4.99
N HIS A 115 68.08 -30.63 -3.96
CA HIS A 115 68.79 -30.98 -2.71
C HIS A 115 68.65 -29.76 -1.75
N GLY A 116 68.73 -29.81 -0.41
CA GLY A 116 69.46 -30.68 0.51
C GLY A 116 70.63 -29.92 1.17
N HIS A 117 70.57 -29.77 2.50
CA HIS A 117 71.60 -29.36 3.50
C HIS A 117 71.54 -27.89 4.00
N GLU A 118 71.13 -27.63 5.26
CA GLU A 118 71.89 -27.77 6.55
C GLU A 118 72.93 -26.63 6.70
N HIS A 119 73.16 -25.91 7.81
CA HIS A 119 72.89 -26.11 9.23
C HIS A 119 73.28 -24.81 10.01
N HIS A 120 72.62 -24.56 11.15
CA HIS A 120 73.12 -23.94 12.42
C HIS A 120 73.47 -22.44 12.59
N GLY A 121 73.00 -21.89 13.73
CA GLY A 121 73.67 -20.81 14.47
C GLY A 121 72.72 -19.90 15.28
N HIS A 122 72.56 -20.18 16.57
CA HIS A 122 71.81 -19.37 17.54
C HIS A 122 72.55 -18.05 17.90
N GLU A 123 71.82 -16.97 18.17
CA GLU A 123 71.68 -16.33 19.51
C GLU A 123 70.96 -14.97 19.44
N HIS A 124 70.25 -14.66 20.52
CA HIS A 124 69.30 -13.56 20.71
C HIS A 124 69.97 -12.18 20.87
N HIS A 125 69.31 -11.10 20.41
CA HIS A 125 68.76 -10.03 21.26
C HIS A 125 68.13 -8.89 20.42
N GLU A 126 66.86 -8.62 20.74
CA GLU A 126 66.16 -7.32 20.82
C GLU A 126 66.40 -6.23 19.75
N HIS A 127 65.42 -6.09 18.86
CA HIS A 127 64.54 -4.91 18.73
C HIS A 127 63.85 -4.97 17.35
N HIS A 128 62.55 -5.29 17.31
CA HIS A 128 61.74 -5.05 16.12
C HIS A 128 60.41 -4.39 16.49
N ASP A 129 60.38 -3.12 16.13
CA ASP A 129 59.21 -2.28 15.94
C ASP A 129 58.59 -2.66 14.58
N HIS A 130 57.38 -3.22 14.55
CA HIS A 130 56.55 -3.34 13.34
C HIS A 130 55.05 -3.42 13.69
N SER A 131 54.31 -2.41 13.23
CA SER A 131 52.91 -2.49 12.79
C SER A 131 52.88 -2.91 11.29
N PRO A 132 51.72 -3.22 10.65
CA PRO A 132 50.43 -3.73 11.13
C PRO A 132 49.87 -4.90 10.23
N ASP A 133 48.61 -5.28 10.50
CA ASP A 133 47.63 -5.85 9.56
C ASP A 133 47.70 -7.34 9.15
N HIS A 134 46.93 -8.15 9.88
CA HIS A 134 46.29 -9.35 9.33
C HIS A 134 44.78 -9.14 9.28
N HIS A 135 44.30 -8.58 8.16
CA HIS A 135 42.90 -8.63 7.79
C HIS A 135 42.58 -10.02 7.22
N HIS A 136 41.76 -10.77 7.97
CA HIS A 136 41.10 -11.96 7.46
C HIS A 136 40.10 -11.55 6.37
N HIS A 137 40.39 -11.95 5.13
CA HIS A 137 39.43 -11.95 4.04
C HIS A 137 38.28 -12.88 4.39
N HIS A 138 37.15 -12.32 4.79
CA HIS A 138 35.86 -12.96 4.59
C HIS A 138 35.42 -12.65 3.16
N ASP A 139 35.27 -13.70 2.35
CA ASP A 139 34.65 -13.64 1.03
C ASP A 139 33.21 -13.10 1.17
N SER A 140 33.03 -11.79 0.92
CA SER A 140 31.71 -11.18 0.76
C SER A 140 31.28 -11.30 -0.70
N HIS A 141 30.30 -12.15 -0.95
CA HIS A 141 29.59 -12.21 -2.22
C HIS A 141 28.75 -10.92 -2.46
N ASN A 142 28.56 -10.59 -3.74
CA ASN A 142 27.86 -9.45 -4.37
C ASN A 142 28.60 -8.10 -4.50
N HIS A 143 29.45 -8.01 -5.54
CA HIS A 143 29.86 -6.72 -6.09
C HIS A 143 28.73 -6.11 -6.94
N HIS A 144 27.85 -5.33 -6.32
CA HIS A 144 27.07 -4.33 -7.04
C HIS A 144 28.02 -3.21 -7.50
N HIS A 145 27.99 -2.85 -8.79
CA HIS A 145 28.77 -1.75 -9.35
C HIS A 145 28.26 -0.41 -8.80
N SER A 146 28.63 -0.09 -7.57
CA SER A 146 28.18 1.11 -6.88
C SER A 146 28.98 2.32 -7.38
N ARG A 147 28.26 3.34 -7.86
CA ARG A 147 28.84 4.62 -8.32
C ARG A 147 28.58 5.69 -7.26
N ARG A 148 29.53 6.62 -7.11
CA ARG A 148 29.33 7.79 -6.25
C ARG A 148 28.67 8.92 -7.02
N TRP A 149 28.00 9.81 -6.31
CA TRP A 149 27.39 11.00 -6.92
C TRP A 149 28.37 11.80 -7.81
N PRO A 150 29.60 12.14 -7.39
CA PRO A 150 30.52 12.90 -8.24
C PRO A 150 30.87 12.22 -9.57
N ASP A 151 30.91 10.88 -9.57
CA ASP A 151 31.23 10.10 -10.76
C ASP A 151 30.05 10.17 -11.76
N ILE A 152 28.81 10.10 -11.27
CA ILE A 152 27.59 10.28 -12.08
C ILE A 152 27.47 11.72 -12.58
N GLU A 153 27.76 12.71 -11.74
CA GLU A 153 27.73 14.12 -12.12
C GLU A 153 28.71 14.44 -13.24
N ALA A 154 29.96 13.95 -13.12
CA ALA A 154 30.97 14.10 -14.17
C ALA A 154 30.54 13.43 -15.49
N MET A 155 29.91 12.25 -15.41
CA MET A 155 29.36 11.56 -16.58
C MET A 155 28.26 12.38 -17.27
N LEU A 156 27.34 12.95 -16.49
CA LEU A 156 26.26 13.78 -17.03
C LEU A 156 26.81 15.06 -17.68
N LEU A 157 27.76 15.74 -17.02
CA LEU A 157 28.36 16.98 -17.51
C LEU A 157 29.26 16.81 -18.74
N SER A 158 29.86 15.63 -18.91
CA SER A 158 30.69 15.30 -20.09
C SER A 158 29.89 14.72 -21.25
N SER A 159 28.62 14.40 -21.04
CA SER A 159 27.74 13.85 -22.07
C SER A 159 27.30 14.89 -23.11
N SER A 160 26.80 14.42 -24.26
CA SER A 160 26.17 15.25 -25.30
C SER A 160 24.63 15.19 -25.25
N LEU A 161 24.10 15.07 -24.03
CA LEU A 161 22.65 15.12 -23.77
C LEU A 161 22.13 16.56 -23.81
N PRO A 162 20.81 16.76 -24.02
CA PRO A 162 20.22 18.09 -23.92
C PRO A 162 20.45 18.74 -22.54
N ASP A 163 20.74 20.04 -22.49
CA ASP A 163 21.03 20.77 -21.24
C ASP A 163 19.95 20.59 -20.18
N ARG A 164 18.68 20.59 -20.61
CA ARG A 164 17.54 20.41 -19.71
C ARG A 164 17.53 19.03 -19.06
N VAL A 165 17.88 17.99 -19.83
CA VAL A 165 18.00 16.60 -19.37
C VAL A 165 19.14 16.48 -18.36
N VAL A 166 20.29 17.11 -18.62
CA VAL A 166 21.42 17.15 -17.69
C VAL A 166 21.03 17.83 -16.38
N GLN A 167 20.38 19.00 -16.45
CA GLN A 167 19.94 19.76 -15.26
C GLN A 167 18.94 18.97 -14.41
N TRP A 168 17.93 18.37 -15.06
CA TRP A 168 16.94 17.55 -14.38
C TRP A 168 17.54 16.28 -13.76
N SER A 169 18.38 15.57 -14.51
CA SER A 169 19.04 14.36 -14.00
C SER A 169 19.92 14.68 -12.79
N ARG A 170 20.69 15.78 -12.85
CA ARG A 170 21.49 16.26 -11.72
C ARG A 170 20.64 16.64 -10.52
N SER A 171 19.51 17.33 -10.73
CA SER A 171 18.57 17.66 -9.64
C SER A 171 18.09 16.40 -8.92
N ILE A 172 17.66 15.38 -9.67
CA ILE A 172 17.16 14.12 -9.11
C ILE A 172 18.24 13.39 -8.30
N PHE A 173 19.41 13.17 -8.89
CA PHE A 173 20.50 12.48 -8.19
C PHE A 173 21.03 13.28 -6.99
N TRP A 174 21.02 14.61 -7.06
CA TRP A 174 21.37 15.46 -5.93
C TRP A 174 20.37 15.35 -4.77
N GLN A 175 19.07 15.25 -5.05
CA GLN A 175 18.06 14.99 -4.01
C GLN A 175 18.27 13.61 -3.39
N LEU A 176 18.53 12.58 -4.21
CA LEU A 176 18.82 11.24 -3.72
C LEU A 176 20.10 11.22 -2.86
N ALA A 177 21.19 11.83 -3.31
CA ALA A 177 22.45 11.93 -2.56
C ALA A 177 22.26 12.66 -1.22
N GLN A 178 21.47 13.74 -1.18
CA GLN A 178 21.16 14.42 0.09
C GLN A 178 20.36 13.53 1.04
N ALA A 179 19.40 12.76 0.52
CA ALA A 179 18.59 11.87 1.33
C ALA A 179 19.41 10.72 1.91
N GLU A 180 20.16 10.01 1.06
CA GLU A 180 21.07 8.94 1.46
C GLU A 180 22.13 9.46 2.44
N GLY A 181 22.77 10.60 2.14
CA GLY A 181 23.77 11.21 3.01
C GLY A 181 23.21 11.53 4.40
N ALA A 182 21.97 12.04 4.48
CA ALA A 182 21.32 12.30 5.76
C ALA A 182 20.98 11.02 6.52
N VAL A 183 20.57 9.94 5.85
CA VAL A 183 20.30 8.63 6.48
C VAL A 183 21.59 8.01 7.02
N HIS A 184 22.69 8.14 6.29
CA HIS A 184 23.99 7.56 6.66
C HIS A 184 24.87 8.47 7.52
N GLY A 185 24.47 9.73 7.73
CA GLY A 185 25.26 10.72 8.48
C GLY A 185 26.54 11.16 7.77
N ILE A 186 26.57 11.10 6.44
CA ILE A 186 27.72 11.48 5.60
C ILE A 186 27.35 12.65 4.67
N ALA A 187 28.37 13.34 4.15
CA ALA A 187 28.15 14.39 3.16
C ALA A 187 27.60 13.81 1.84
N PRO A 188 26.70 14.51 1.12
CA PRO A 188 26.14 14.02 -0.15
C PRO A 188 27.20 13.62 -1.19
N GLU A 189 28.35 14.28 -1.20
CA GLU A 189 29.47 13.99 -2.13
C GLU A 189 30.18 12.67 -1.81
N GLN A 190 30.01 12.15 -0.60
CA GLN A 190 30.59 10.89 -0.13
C GLN A 190 29.62 9.71 -0.33
N VAL A 191 28.38 9.97 -0.74
CA VAL A 191 27.38 8.93 -0.97
C VAL A 191 27.80 8.05 -2.13
N GLN A 192 27.75 6.75 -1.87
CA GLN A 192 27.86 5.69 -2.85
C GLN A 192 26.50 5.00 -2.94
N PHE A 193 25.92 4.94 -4.13
CA PHE A 193 24.60 4.34 -4.29
C PHE A 193 24.74 2.81 -4.26
N HIS A 194 24.35 2.21 -3.13
CA HIS A 194 24.41 0.76 -2.89
C HIS A 194 23.05 0.07 -3.08
N GLU A 195 21.95 0.77 -2.81
CA GLU A 195 20.58 0.22 -2.87
C GLU A 195 19.90 0.38 -4.22
N VAL A 196 20.38 1.32 -5.03
CA VAL A 196 19.92 1.48 -6.40
C VAL A 196 21.02 0.91 -7.29
N GLY A 197 20.74 -0.16 -8.04
CA GLY A 197 21.66 -0.61 -9.07
C GLY A 197 22.10 0.60 -9.88
N ALA A 198 23.38 1.00 -9.79
CA ALA A 198 23.78 2.33 -10.26
C ALA A 198 23.46 2.54 -11.75
N ILE A 199 23.43 1.45 -12.52
CA ILE A 199 23.02 1.44 -13.92
C ILE A 199 21.51 1.60 -14.06
N ASP A 200 20.70 0.81 -13.35
CA ASP A 200 19.23 0.89 -13.40
C ASP A 200 18.74 2.28 -12.99
N ALA A 201 19.30 2.85 -11.92
CA ALA A 201 19.08 4.23 -11.49
C ALA A 201 19.32 5.25 -12.61
N ILE A 202 20.47 5.13 -13.30
CA ILE A 202 20.87 6.06 -14.36
C ILE A 202 19.92 5.93 -15.55
N VAL A 203 19.61 4.70 -15.97
CA VAL A 203 18.71 4.46 -17.09
C VAL A 203 17.30 4.99 -16.79
N ASP A 204 16.78 4.74 -15.60
CA ASP A 204 15.45 5.21 -15.18
C ASP A 204 15.38 6.73 -15.07
N VAL A 205 16.34 7.35 -14.37
CA VAL A 205 16.36 8.80 -14.13
C VAL A 205 16.60 9.56 -15.42
N VAL A 206 17.67 9.23 -16.15
CA VAL A 206 18.04 9.94 -17.38
C VAL A 206 17.02 9.63 -18.48
N GLY A 207 16.57 8.38 -18.60
CA GLY A 207 15.51 7.98 -19.53
C GLY A 207 14.19 8.72 -19.28
N THR A 208 13.81 8.89 -18.01
CA THR A 208 12.62 9.68 -17.64
C THR A 208 12.80 11.15 -18.05
N CYS A 209 13.95 11.75 -17.77
CA CYS A 209 14.24 13.14 -18.17
C CYS A 209 14.21 13.31 -19.69
N LEU A 210 14.78 12.36 -20.44
CA LEU A 210 14.77 12.32 -21.90
C LEU A 210 13.34 12.23 -22.46
N GLY A 211 12.50 11.37 -21.88
CA GLY A 211 11.11 11.25 -22.32
C GLY A 211 10.32 12.55 -22.08
N LEU A 212 10.49 13.19 -20.93
CA LEU A 212 9.86 14.48 -20.64
C LEU A 212 10.36 15.60 -21.56
N ASP A 213 11.66 15.59 -21.92
CA ASP A 213 12.25 16.49 -22.89
C ASP A 213 11.72 16.28 -24.30
N TRP A 214 11.69 15.03 -24.77
CA TRP A 214 11.11 14.64 -26.05
C TRP A 214 9.65 15.09 -26.20
N LEU A 215 8.87 14.96 -25.13
CA LEU A 215 7.48 15.40 -25.11
C LEU A 215 7.34 16.92 -25.04
N GLY A 216 8.40 17.68 -24.78
CA GLY A 216 8.36 19.13 -24.61
C GLY A 216 7.60 19.55 -23.34
N VAL A 217 7.62 18.73 -22.28
CA VAL A 217 6.93 19.03 -21.01
C VAL A 217 7.61 20.21 -20.34
N GLU A 218 6.88 21.27 -20.01
CA GLU A 218 7.45 22.45 -19.33
C GLU A 218 7.29 22.38 -17.81
N ARG A 219 6.23 21.70 -17.34
CA ARG A 219 5.91 21.55 -15.91
C ARG A 219 5.50 20.12 -15.59
N VAL A 220 5.91 19.64 -14.43
CA VAL A 220 5.62 18.33 -13.88
C VAL A 220 4.92 18.51 -12.53
N PHE A 221 3.81 17.83 -12.33
CA PHE A 221 3.11 17.73 -11.06
C PHE A 221 2.98 16.25 -10.67
N CYS A 222 2.78 15.97 -9.39
CA CYS A 222 2.64 14.60 -8.91
C CYS A 222 1.47 14.50 -7.91
N SER A 223 0.81 13.36 -7.84
CA SER A 223 -0.19 13.11 -6.80
C SER A 223 0.46 13.07 -5.42
N ALA A 224 -0.36 13.04 -4.36
CA ALA A 224 0.12 12.51 -3.07
C ALA A 224 0.69 11.10 -3.28
N LEU A 225 1.68 10.70 -2.47
CA LEU A 225 2.34 9.40 -2.59
C LEU A 225 1.94 8.45 -1.45
N PRO A 226 1.63 7.18 -1.75
CA PRO A 226 1.29 6.22 -0.71
C PRO A 226 2.54 5.82 0.09
N THR A 227 2.40 5.63 1.39
CA THR A 227 3.52 5.21 2.26
C THR A 227 3.93 3.75 2.03
N GLY A 228 3.02 2.91 1.53
CA GLY A 228 3.19 1.45 1.59
C GLY A 228 3.16 0.94 3.03
N GLY A 229 3.73 -0.24 3.25
CA GLY A 229 3.85 -0.87 4.56
C GLY A 229 4.78 -2.08 4.54
N GLY A 230 5.13 -2.56 5.73
CA GLY A 230 5.85 -3.81 5.91
C GLY A 230 7.36 -3.61 5.97
N THR A 231 8.10 -4.58 5.45
CA THR A 231 9.57 -4.53 5.39
C THR A 231 10.09 -4.99 4.03
N VAL A 232 11.28 -4.50 3.66
CA VAL A 232 12.02 -4.94 2.46
C VAL A 232 13.45 -5.30 2.81
N TRP A 233 14.06 -6.17 2.01
CA TRP A 233 15.49 -6.44 2.07
C TRP A 233 16.24 -5.42 1.21
N ALA A 234 17.27 -4.83 1.79
CA ALA A 234 18.21 -3.93 1.14
C ALA A 234 19.65 -4.33 1.50
N ALA A 235 20.64 -3.65 0.92
CA ALA A 235 22.05 -3.84 1.27
C ALA A 235 22.32 -3.64 2.77
N HIS A 236 21.50 -2.82 3.43
CA HIS A 236 21.53 -2.55 4.87
C HIS A 236 20.73 -3.56 5.72
N GLY A 237 20.32 -4.68 5.13
CA GLY A 237 19.49 -5.68 5.77
C GLY A 237 17.99 -5.37 5.63
N ARG A 238 17.20 -5.81 6.61
CA ARG A 238 15.74 -5.66 6.56
C ARG A 238 15.33 -4.28 7.07
N LEU A 239 14.74 -3.48 6.19
CA LEU A 239 14.31 -2.10 6.45
C LEU A 239 12.78 -1.99 6.54
N PRO A 240 12.24 -1.09 7.37
CA PRO A 240 10.81 -0.77 7.35
C PRO A 240 10.44 -0.05 6.06
N VAL A 241 9.20 -0.22 5.60
CA VAL A 241 8.62 0.52 4.48
C VAL A 241 7.70 1.63 5.01
N PRO A 242 7.81 2.87 4.49
CA PRO A 242 8.77 3.31 3.48
C PRO A 242 10.21 3.33 4.00
N VAL A 243 11.15 2.99 3.12
CA VAL A 243 12.58 2.94 3.48
C VAL A 243 13.09 4.33 3.90
N PRO A 244 14.14 4.41 4.75
CA PRO A 244 14.59 5.68 5.32
C PRO A 244 14.90 6.77 4.29
N ALA A 245 15.54 6.42 3.16
CA ALA A 245 15.85 7.36 2.08
C ALA A 245 14.57 7.94 1.43
N VAL A 246 13.53 7.13 1.26
CA VAL A 246 12.22 7.56 0.73
C VAL A 246 11.54 8.53 1.70
N LEU A 247 11.54 8.22 3.00
CA LEU A 247 11.00 9.14 4.02
C LEU A 247 11.75 10.47 4.01
N LYS A 248 13.08 10.43 3.86
CA LYS A 248 13.89 11.65 3.82
C LYS A 248 13.60 12.49 2.57
N LEU A 249 13.43 11.86 1.41
CA LEU A 249 13.00 12.53 0.18
C LEU A 249 11.62 13.16 0.34
N PHE A 250 10.66 12.46 0.96
CA PHE A 250 9.34 13.00 1.22
C PHE A 250 9.37 14.21 2.14
N GLU A 251 10.19 14.19 3.19
CA GLU A 251 10.42 15.33 4.07
C GLU A 251 11.00 16.52 3.28
N MET A 252 12.08 16.30 2.54
CA MET A 252 12.75 17.35 1.76
C MET A 252 11.85 17.98 0.70
N GLY A 253 11.03 17.16 0.04
CA GLY A 253 10.06 17.58 -0.97
C GLY A 253 8.72 18.08 -0.42
N GLN A 254 8.52 18.04 0.90
CA GLN A 254 7.23 18.32 1.55
C GLN A 254 6.07 17.56 0.90
N VAL A 255 6.29 16.28 0.61
CA VAL A 255 5.37 15.42 -0.13
C VAL A 255 4.17 15.05 0.74
N PRO A 256 2.93 15.32 0.32
CA PRO A 256 1.73 14.79 0.97
C PRO A 256 1.72 13.26 0.86
N VAL A 257 1.64 12.58 2.00
CA VAL A 257 1.61 11.13 2.08
C VAL A 257 0.27 10.61 2.61
N TYR A 258 -0.08 9.39 2.24
CA TYR A 258 -1.28 8.71 2.73
C TYR A 258 -1.05 7.21 2.83
N ALA A 259 -1.82 6.53 3.68
CA ALA A 259 -1.84 5.08 3.73
C ALA A 259 -2.96 4.54 2.82
N ASN A 260 -2.65 3.54 2.00
CA ASN A 260 -3.62 2.84 1.14
C ASN A 260 -3.86 1.38 1.57
N GLY A 261 -3.27 0.95 2.70
CA GLY A 261 -3.44 -0.39 3.26
C GLY A 261 -2.67 -1.50 2.55
N ILE A 262 -1.75 -1.18 1.64
CA ILE A 262 -0.94 -2.19 0.94
C ILE A 262 0.40 -2.36 1.65
N ASP A 263 0.62 -3.56 2.18
CA ASP A 263 1.81 -3.95 2.94
C ASP A 263 2.99 -4.35 2.03
N ARG A 264 3.39 -3.43 1.14
CA ARG A 264 4.54 -3.58 0.24
C ARG A 264 5.23 -2.22 0.07
N GLU A 265 6.49 -2.25 -0.36
CA GLU A 265 7.13 -1.06 -0.91
C GLU A 265 6.42 -0.65 -2.21
N LEU A 266 5.84 0.55 -2.17
CA LEU A 266 5.12 1.15 -3.30
C LEU A 266 5.94 2.25 -3.97
N VAL A 267 6.75 2.96 -3.21
CA VAL A 267 7.61 4.03 -3.72
C VAL A 267 9.05 3.64 -3.44
N THR A 268 9.85 3.50 -4.51
CA THR A 268 11.28 3.20 -4.40
C THR A 268 12.08 4.50 -4.19
N PRO A 269 13.32 4.44 -3.68
CA PRO A 269 14.19 5.62 -3.58
C PRO A 269 14.30 6.40 -4.91
N THR A 270 14.47 5.69 -6.04
CA THR A 270 14.53 6.27 -7.38
C THR A 270 13.23 6.97 -7.77
N GLY A 271 12.08 6.32 -7.55
CA GLY A 271 10.78 6.90 -7.86
C GLY A 271 10.50 8.16 -7.03
N ALA A 272 10.80 8.13 -5.73
CA ALA A 272 10.71 9.29 -4.85
C ALA A 272 11.62 10.44 -5.31
N ALA A 273 12.87 10.13 -5.69
CA ALA A 273 13.82 11.13 -6.16
C ALA A 273 13.39 11.78 -7.48
N ILE A 274 12.82 11.00 -8.42
CA ILE A 274 12.23 11.54 -9.66
C ILE A 274 11.10 12.51 -9.34
N ALA A 275 10.17 12.12 -8.46
CA ALA A 275 9.05 12.98 -8.09
C ALA A 275 9.52 14.27 -7.43
N VAL A 276 10.38 14.18 -6.41
CA VAL A 276 10.88 15.35 -5.65
C VAL A 276 11.78 16.23 -6.51
N GLY A 277 12.59 15.65 -7.38
CA GLY A 277 13.54 16.37 -8.24
C GLY A 277 12.90 17.12 -9.40
N LEU A 278 11.70 16.71 -9.84
CA LEU A 278 11.03 17.27 -11.03
C LEU A 278 9.73 18.00 -10.75
N ALA A 279 8.93 17.55 -9.78
CA ALA A 279 7.59 18.08 -9.57
C ALA A 279 7.63 19.50 -8.99
N GLN A 280 6.86 20.42 -9.57
CA GLN A 280 6.68 21.77 -9.02
C GLN A 280 5.58 21.85 -7.96
N GLY A 281 4.80 20.78 -7.78
CA GLY A 281 3.77 20.69 -6.77
C GLY A 281 3.20 19.28 -6.65
N PHE A 282 2.73 18.97 -5.45
CA PHE A 282 2.09 17.71 -5.12
C PHE A 282 0.62 17.91 -4.77
N GLY A 283 -0.22 16.93 -5.10
CA GLY A 283 -1.64 16.92 -4.72
C GLY A 283 -2.55 16.69 -5.93
N SER A 284 -3.67 17.41 -5.99
CA SER A 284 -4.61 17.28 -7.11
C SER A 284 -4.01 17.80 -8.42
N PRO A 285 -4.39 17.22 -9.58
CA PRO A 285 -3.91 17.69 -10.86
C PRO A 285 -4.33 19.16 -11.08
N PRO A 286 -3.47 19.99 -11.69
CA PRO A 286 -3.86 21.35 -12.05
C PRO A 286 -4.99 21.34 -13.09
N ALA A 287 -5.72 22.45 -13.21
CA ALA A 287 -6.69 22.61 -14.28
C ALA A 287 -5.97 22.53 -15.64
N MET A 288 -6.22 21.47 -16.39
CA MET A 288 -5.56 21.18 -17.66
C MET A 288 -6.53 20.54 -18.67
N THR A 289 -6.27 20.76 -19.95
CA THR A 289 -6.88 19.99 -21.03
C THR A 289 -6.03 18.74 -21.23
N LEU A 290 -6.55 17.59 -20.82
CA LEU A 290 -5.88 16.30 -20.99
C LEU A 290 -5.82 15.93 -22.47
N GLN A 291 -4.61 15.66 -22.97
CA GLN A 291 -4.35 15.28 -24.36
C GLN A 291 -4.07 13.78 -24.48
N GLN A 292 -3.28 13.22 -23.57
CA GLN A 292 -2.87 11.83 -23.63
C GLN A 292 -2.60 11.28 -22.24
N VAL A 293 -2.71 9.95 -22.09
CA VAL A 293 -2.32 9.22 -20.88
C VAL A 293 -1.41 8.06 -21.29
N GLY A 294 -0.32 7.87 -20.55
CA GLY A 294 0.53 6.68 -20.64
C GLY A 294 0.58 5.95 -19.31
N LEU A 295 0.72 4.63 -19.38
CA LEU A 295 0.62 3.73 -18.25
C LEU A 295 1.94 2.95 -18.08
N GLY A 296 2.63 3.20 -16.97
CA GLY A 296 3.86 2.51 -16.59
C GLY A 296 3.58 1.37 -15.64
N ALA A 297 3.92 0.14 -16.01
CA ALA A 297 3.64 -1.06 -15.23
C ALA A 297 4.76 -1.33 -14.22
N GLY A 298 4.40 -1.55 -12.96
CA GLY A 298 5.29 -2.12 -11.96
C GLY A 298 5.29 -3.65 -12.01
N GLN A 299 6.29 -4.27 -11.39
CA GLN A 299 6.47 -5.72 -11.45
C GLN A 299 5.61 -6.52 -10.46
N ARG A 300 5.35 -5.94 -9.29
CA ARG A 300 4.65 -6.62 -8.18
C ARG A 300 3.17 -6.78 -8.50
N SER A 301 2.59 -7.92 -8.13
CA SER A 301 1.14 -8.11 -8.12
C SER A 301 0.56 -7.51 -6.84
N LEU A 302 -0.38 -6.57 -6.97
CA LEU A 302 -0.97 -5.82 -5.87
C LEU A 302 -2.51 -5.88 -5.95
N PRO A 303 -3.24 -5.63 -4.85
CA PRO A 303 -4.71 -5.57 -4.86
C PRO A 303 -5.27 -4.50 -5.83
N LEU A 304 -4.53 -3.40 -5.97
CA LEU A 304 -4.76 -2.38 -6.98
C LEU A 304 -3.83 -2.60 -8.18
N PRO A 305 -4.21 -2.20 -9.40
CA PRO A 305 -3.30 -2.26 -10.55
C PRO A 305 -1.98 -1.54 -10.23
N ASN A 306 -0.86 -2.25 -10.32
CA ASN A 306 0.47 -1.70 -10.07
C ASN A 306 0.92 -0.88 -11.28
N ILE A 307 0.35 0.32 -11.42
CA ILE A 307 0.48 1.17 -12.59
C ILE A 307 0.59 2.64 -12.15
N VAL A 308 1.60 3.33 -12.67
CA VAL A 308 1.70 4.79 -12.67
C VAL A 308 1.04 5.33 -13.92
N ARG A 309 0.24 6.39 -13.78
CA ARG A 309 -0.43 7.03 -14.92
C ARG A 309 0.19 8.40 -15.16
N LEU A 310 0.75 8.61 -16.33
CA LEU A 310 1.27 9.89 -16.78
C LEU A 310 0.20 10.61 -17.59
N TRP A 311 -0.31 11.71 -17.07
CA TRP A 311 -1.27 12.57 -17.75
C TRP A 311 -0.52 13.67 -18.48
N LEU A 312 -0.67 13.76 -19.79
CA LEU A 312 -0.06 14.79 -20.62
C LEU A 312 -1.15 15.73 -21.14
N GLY A 313 -0.90 17.04 -21.04
CA GLY A 313 -1.83 18.01 -21.61
C GLY A 313 -1.32 19.44 -21.52
N GLU A 314 -2.24 20.39 -21.64
CA GLU A 314 -1.93 21.81 -21.57
C GLU A 314 -2.66 22.46 -20.40
N LEU A 315 -1.95 23.31 -19.64
CA LEU A 315 -2.58 24.08 -18.58
C LEU A 315 -3.71 24.93 -19.15
N ALA A 316 -4.87 24.90 -18.48
CA ALA A 316 -5.93 25.84 -18.77
C ALA A 316 -5.38 27.26 -18.53
N ALA A 317 -5.55 28.14 -19.50
CA ALA A 317 -5.23 29.55 -19.29
C ALA A 317 -5.98 30.02 -18.04
N PRO A 318 -5.37 30.86 -17.16
CA PRO A 318 -6.10 31.45 -16.07
C PRO A 318 -7.29 32.17 -16.69
N ALA A 319 -8.49 31.71 -16.38
CA ALA A 319 -9.70 32.37 -16.82
C ALA A 319 -9.64 33.79 -16.23
N GLY A 320 -9.28 34.77 -17.06
CA GLY A 320 -9.64 36.15 -16.76
C GLY A 320 -11.13 36.13 -16.48
N LEU A 321 -11.52 36.65 -15.31
CA LEU A 321 -12.89 36.70 -14.80
C LEU A 321 -13.89 37.03 -15.91
N SER A 322 -14.37 36.00 -16.58
CA SER A 322 -15.54 36.02 -17.43
C SER A 322 -16.26 34.76 -17.01
N ALA A 323 -17.39 34.97 -16.34
CA ALA A 323 -18.28 33.91 -15.93
C ALA A 323 -18.51 32.99 -17.15
N PRO A 324 -18.50 31.66 -16.98
CA PRO A 324 -18.82 30.77 -18.09
C PRO A 324 -20.20 31.17 -18.60
N LEU A 325 -20.27 31.54 -19.88
CA LEU A 325 -21.53 31.58 -20.63
C LEU A 325 -22.09 30.17 -20.60
N VAL A 326 -22.89 29.90 -19.57
CA VAL A 326 -23.82 28.79 -19.56
C VAL A 326 -24.65 28.95 -20.82
N ARG A 327 -24.46 28.04 -21.78
CA ARG A 327 -25.46 27.84 -22.83
C ARG A 327 -26.71 27.35 -22.10
N SER A 328 -27.61 28.28 -21.80
CA SER A 328 -28.93 27.99 -21.26
C SER A 328 -29.62 27.05 -22.23
N ALA A 329 -29.90 25.81 -21.80
CA ALA A 329 -30.97 25.03 -22.40
C ALA A 329 -32.26 25.88 -22.33
N PRO A 330 -33.12 25.85 -23.37
CA PRO A 330 -34.37 26.59 -23.33
C PRO A 330 -35.21 26.09 -22.14
N LEU A 331 -35.62 27.01 -21.28
CA LEU A 331 -36.53 26.75 -20.17
C LEU A 331 -37.82 26.11 -20.71
N PRO A 332 -38.38 25.09 -20.03
CA PRO A 332 -39.75 24.66 -20.32
C PRO A 332 -40.72 25.84 -20.09
N PRO A 333 -41.79 25.96 -20.88
CA PRO A 333 -42.70 27.09 -20.77
C PRO A 333 -43.38 27.11 -19.39
N PRO A 334 -43.73 28.30 -18.87
CA PRO A 334 -44.36 28.43 -17.57
C PRO A 334 -45.73 27.76 -17.58
N ILE A 335 -45.99 26.93 -16.56
CA ILE A 335 -47.32 26.37 -16.29
C ILE A 335 -48.21 27.55 -15.84
N LEU A 336 -49.15 27.93 -16.70
CA LEU A 336 -50.19 28.90 -16.36
C LEU A 336 -51.18 28.26 -15.35
N PRO A 337 -51.57 28.97 -14.29
CA PRO A 337 -52.61 28.48 -13.39
C PRO A 337 -53.97 28.46 -14.12
N ALA A 338 -54.72 27.37 -13.93
CA ALA A 338 -56.06 27.21 -14.48
C ALA A 338 -57.03 28.29 -13.94
N PRO A 339 -57.98 28.78 -14.77
CA PRO A 339 -58.88 29.86 -14.38
C PRO A 339 -59.91 29.37 -13.35
N GLN A 340 -60.05 30.14 -12.27
CA GLN A 340 -61.17 30.04 -11.33
C GLN A 340 -62.44 30.51 -12.04
N SER A 341 -63.45 29.65 -12.12
CA SER A 341 -64.79 30.03 -12.54
C SER A 341 -65.71 30.17 -11.33
N ASP A 342 -66.22 31.39 -11.25
CA ASP A 342 -67.25 31.95 -10.39
C ASP A 342 -68.48 31.06 -10.21
N ARG A 343 -68.88 30.79 -8.95
CA ARG A 343 -70.29 30.72 -8.52
C ARG A 343 -70.43 31.06 -7.03
N GLY A 344 -70.99 32.24 -6.75
CA GLY A 344 -71.64 32.58 -5.49
C GLY A 344 -73.03 31.93 -5.34
N PRO A 345 -73.83 32.31 -4.33
CA PRO A 345 -74.04 31.51 -3.13
C PRO A 345 -75.48 30.97 -2.99
N GLN A 346 -75.68 29.89 -2.22
CA GLN A 346 -76.94 29.63 -1.51
C GLN A 346 -76.79 28.64 -0.35
N SER A 347 -77.48 28.98 0.75
CA SER A 347 -77.47 28.41 2.10
C SER A 347 -78.26 27.09 2.28
N PRO A 348 -78.23 26.44 3.47
CA PRO A 348 -78.31 24.99 3.63
C PRO A 348 -79.65 24.47 4.19
N ALA A 349 -79.84 23.15 4.15
CA ALA A 349 -80.72 22.40 5.06
C ALA A 349 -80.25 20.94 5.22
N PRO A 350 -80.55 20.28 6.36
CA PRO A 350 -79.68 19.29 7.00
C PRO A 350 -80.21 17.85 6.95
N GLY A 351 -79.38 16.87 7.29
CA GLY A 351 -79.87 15.53 7.61
C GLY A 351 -78.82 14.43 7.69
N ASP A 352 -78.59 13.99 8.93
CA ASP A 352 -78.33 12.62 9.38
C ASP A 352 -77.06 11.82 8.99
N ARG A 353 -76.32 11.53 10.07
CA ARG A 353 -75.53 10.31 10.42
C ARG A 353 -76.16 8.97 9.95
N PRO A 354 -75.50 7.79 10.13
CA PRO A 354 -74.07 7.46 10.34
C PRO A 354 -73.58 6.20 9.55
N GLU A 355 -72.28 5.90 9.70
CA GLU A 355 -71.63 4.58 9.86
C GLU A 355 -72.27 3.29 9.29
N ARG A 356 -71.52 2.51 8.49
CA ARG A 356 -70.71 1.34 8.93
C ARG A 356 -70.21 0.51 7.73
N SER A 357 -68.99 0.01 7.91
CA SER A 357 -68.21 -0.97 7.12
C SER A 357 -68.84 -2.38 7.16
N PRO A 358 -68.18 -3.48 6.73
CA PRO A 358 -67.39 -3.83 5.52
C PRO A 358 -67.89 -5.15 4.87
N ARG A 359 -67.32 -5.61 3.74
CA ARG A 359 -66.81 -7.00 3.61
C ARG A 359 -66.09 -7.33 2.28
N ALA A 360 -65.17 -8.28 2.45
CA ALA A 360 -64.21 -8.94 1.56
C ALA A 360 -64.73 -9.49 0.21
N GLY A 361 -63.78 -9.64 -0.72
CA GLY A 361 -63.85 -10.55 -1.87
C GLY A 361 -62.50 -10.67 -2.60
N GLN A 362 -61.83 -11.82 -2.48
CA GLN A 362 -60.80 -12.28 -3.43
C GLN A 362 -61.49 -12.95 -4.66
N PRO A 363 -60.76 -13.56 -5.63
CA PRO A 363 -59.98 -12.96 -6.71
C PRO A 363 -60.34 -13.59 -8.10
N LEU A 364 -59.46 -13.45 -9.10
CA LEU A 364 -59.30 -14.17 -10.40
C LEU A 364 -59.56 -13.30 -11.67
N PRO A 365 -59.10 -13.71 -12.88
CA PRO A 365 -57.71 -13.89 -13.29
C PRO A 365 -57.46 -13.23 -14.69
N LEU A 366 -56.21 -13.05 -15.12
CA LEU A 366 -55.94 -12.74 -16.53
C LEU A 366 -54.76 -13.52 -17.12
N THR A 367 -54.95 -13.75 -18.41
CA THR A 367 -54.46 -14.81 -19.28
C THR A 367 -53.09 -14.57 -19.90
N SER A 368 -52.50 -15.69 -20.28
CA SER A 368 -51.26 -15.89 -21.02
C SER A 368 -51.14 -15.07 -22.31
N GLY A 369 -49.96 -14.48 -22.51
CA GLY A 369 -49.48 -13.96 -23.79
C GLY A 369 -47.99 -14.24 -23.93
N GLN A 370 -47.64 -15.11 -24.88
CA GLN A 370 -46.28 -15.51 -25.22
C GLN A 370 -45.45 -14.30 -25.68
N PHE A 371 -44.24 -14.14 -25.13
CA PHE A 371 -43.19 -13.34 -25.73
C PHE A 371 -41.88 -14.12 -25.85
N LEU A 372 -41.24 -13.85 -26.97
CA LEU A 372 -40.08 -14.47 -27.58
C LEU A 372 -38.86 -14.58 -26.67
N SER A 373 -38.19 -15.72 -26.81
CA SER A 373 -36.82 -15.99 -26.39
C SER A 373 -35.86 -14.87 -26.76
N SER A 374 -35.24 -14.24 -25.76
CA SER A 374 -33.96 -13.56 -25.91
C SER A 374 -33.07 -13.93 -24.73
N GLN A 375 -31.79 -14.10 -25.05
CA GLN A 375 -30.80 -14.86 -24.31
C GLN A 375 -30.56 -14.30 -22.90
N SER A 376 -30.50 -15.21 -21.94
CA SER A 376 -30.02 -15.00 -20.57
C SER A 376 -28.60 -14.41 -20.57
N GLY A 377 -28.47 -13.16 -20.12
CA GLY A 377 -27.19 -12.63 -19.64
C GLY A 377 -26.75 -13.38 -18.37
N PRO A 378 -25.47 -13.31 -17.98
CA PRO A 378 -24.98 -14.04 -16.81
C PRO A 378 -25.70 -13.53 -15.56
N ALA A 379 -26.35 -14.44 -14.85
CA ALA A 379 -26.93 -14.19 -13.53
C ALA A 379 -25.80 -13.80 -12.57
N PHE A 380 -26.00 -12.73 -11.80
CA PHE A 380 -25.15 -12.45 -10.64
C PHE A 380 -25.21 -13.67 -9.71
N PRO A 381 -24.07 -14.16 -9.20
CA PRO A 381 -24.07 -15.28 -8.28
C PRO A 381 -24.85 -14.88 -7.02
N GLY A 382 -25.90 -15.63 -6.71
CA GLY A 382 -26.54 -15.59 -5.40
C GLY A 382 -25.56 -16.05 -4.31
N PRO A 383 -25.90 -15.82 -3.03
CA PRO A 383 -25.02 -16.10 -1.88
C PRO A 383 -24.58 -17.57 -1.77
N GLU A 384 -25.16 -18.48 -2.55
CA GLU A 384 -24.83 -19.91 -2.58
C GLU A 384 -23.67 -20.27 -3.53
N SER A 385 -23.21 -19.35 -4.40
CA SER A 385 -22.24 -19.67 -5.47
C SER A 385 -20.76 -19.34 -5.14
N LEU A 386 -20.43 -18.99 -3.90
CA LEU A 386 -19.06 -18.68 -3.45
C LEU A 386 -18.36 -19.82 -2.67
N ALA A 387 -18.95 -21.01 -2.63
CA ALA A 387 -18.36 -22.15 -1.92
C ALA A 387 -17.20 -22.80 -2.72
N SER A 388 -16.02 -22.18 -2.67
CA SER A 388 -14.73 -22.89 -2.76
C SER A 388 -14.35 -23.40 -1.35
N PRO A 389 -13.42 -24.37 -1.22
CA PRO A 389 -13.47 -25.41 -0.19
C PRO A 389 -13.61 -24.82 1.21
N HIS A 390 -14.64 -25.29 1.93
CA HIS A 390 -14.94 -24.85 3.29
C HIS A 390 -13.72 -25.06 4.21
N ASP A 391 -12.92 -24.02 4.38
CA ASP A 391 -12.11 -23.85 5.58
C ASP A 391 -13.11 -23.65 6.74
N PRO A 392 -13.26 -24.63 7.66
CA PRO A 392 -14.25 -24.56 8.73
C PRO A 392 -14.03 -23.37 9.67
N ASP A 393 -12.85 -22.73 9.62
CA ASP A 393 -12.47 -21.62 10.49
C ASP A 393 -12.77 -20.22 9.89
N LEU A 394 -13.30 -20.17 8.67
CA LEU A 394 -13.69 -18.91 8.02
C LEU A 394 -15.21 -18.69 8.12
N GLU A 395 -15.60 -17.60 8.77
CA GLU A 395 -16.99 -17.15 8.78
C GLU A 395 -17.20 -15.96 7.84
N THR A 396 -18.37 -15.90 7.22
CA THR A 396 -18.76 -14.80 6.33
C THR A 396 -19.60 -13.78 7.09
N VAL A 397 -19.26 -12.50 6.95
CA VAL A 397 -20.00 -11.36 7.50
C VAL A 397 -20.45 -10.44 6.37
N ALA A 398 -21.54 -9.70 6.60
CA ALA A 398 -21.92 -8.59 5.75
C ALA A 398 -21.30 -7.30 6.28
N VAL A 399 -20.80 -6.46 5.36
CA VAL A 399 -20.30 -5.12 5.64
C VAL A 399 -21.20 -4.13 4.91
N LEU A 400 -21.89 -3.30 5.68
CA LEU A 400 -22.81 -2.27 5.22
C LEU A 400 -22.12 -0.90 5.31
N GLU A 401 -22.20 -0.10 4.26
CA GLU A 401 -21.57 1.22 4.19
C GLU A 401 -22.53 2.28 3.65
N THR A 402 -22.56 3.44 4.30
CA THR A 402 -23.21 4.65 3.78
C THR A 402 -22.42 5.91 4.11
N GLN A 403 -22.57 6.96 3.28
CA GLN A 403 -21.95 8.28 3.48
C GLN A 403 -23.03 9.32 3.72
N ILE A 404 -22.87 10.13 4.77
CA ILE A 404 -23.89 11.06 5.24
C ILE A 404 -23.27 12.41 5.57
N ASP A 405 -23.76 13.49 4.96
CA ASP A 405 -23.31 14.88 5.14
C ASP A 405 -24.38 15.79 5.79
N ASP A 406 -25.55 15.27 6.10
CA ASP A 406 -26.72 16.03 6.56
C ASP A 406 -27.39 15.43 7.83
N CYS A 407 -26.67 14.57 8.56
CA CYS A 407 -27.10 14.02 9.84
C CYS A 407 -26.24 14.56 10.99
N SER A 408 -26.84 14.75 12.17
CA SER A 408 -26.12 15.27 13.33
C SER A 408 -25.23 14.19 13.99
N PRO A 409 -24.11 14.58 14.63
CA PRO A 409 -23.29 13.64 15.38
C PRO A 409 -24.04 12.88 16.49
N GLN A 410 -25.04 13.51 17.11
CA GLN A 410 -25.87 12.87 18.14
C GLN A 410 -26.76 11.77 17.55
N ALA A 411 -27.35 11.99 16.38
CA ALA A 411 -28.14 10.98 15.69
C ALA A 411 -27.27 9.81 15.21
N ILE A 412 -26.06 10.11 14.72
CA ILE A 412 -25.06 9.09 14.37
C ILE A 412 -24.70 8.24 15.60
N ALA A 413 -24.40 8.86 16.75
CA ALA A 413 -24.09 8.13 17.98
C ALA A 413 -25.23 7.20 18.42
N TYR A 414 -26.47 7.70 18.39
CA TYR A 414 -27.66 6.90 18.69
C TYR A 414 -27.85 5.74 17.70
N ALA A 415 -27.64 5.97 16.40
CA ALA A 415 -27.73 4.92 15.39
C ALA A 415 -26.70 3.80 15.64
N ILE A 416 -25.46 4.14 16.00
CA ILE A 416 -24.43 3.15 16.35
C ILE A 416 -24.85 2.29 17.55
N GLU A 417 -25.39 2.88 18.61
CA GLU A 417 -25.91 2.12 19.76
C GLU A 417 -27.03 1.16 19.36
N ARG A 418 -27.98 1.63 18.52
CA ARG A 418 -29.09 0.82 18.01
C ARG A 418 -28.61 -0.33 17.12
N LEU A 419 -27.58 -0.10 16.29
CA LEU A 419 -26.98 -1.12 15.43
C LEU A 419 -26.37 -2.26 16.25
N LEU A 420 -25.63 -1.95 17.31
CA LEU A 420 -25.07 -2.95 18.21
C LEU A 420 -26.19 -3.74 18.93
N GLN A 421 -27.29 -3.09 19.32
CA GLN A 421 -28.43 -3.76 19.95
C GLN A 421 -29.16 -4.75 19.03
N VAL A 422 -29.23 -4.49 17.73
CA VAL A 422 -29.88 -5.39 16.76
C VAL A 422 -28.97 -6.52 16.26
N GLY A 423 -27.71 -6.56 16.73
CA GLY A 423 -26.78 -7.65 16.48
C GLY A 423 -25.67 -7.33 15.48
N ALA A 424 -25.36 -6.06 15.25
CA ALA A 424 -24.10 -5.70 14.59
C ALA A 424 -22.93 -6.21 15.44
N LEU A 425 -21.93 -6.79 14.76
CA LEU A 425 -20.68 -7.23 15.36
C LEU A 425 -19.77 -6.05 15.68
N ASP A 426 -19.83 -5.02 14.82
CA ASP A 426 -19.14 -3.75 14.98
C ASP A 426 -19.83 -2.66 14.17
N ALA A 427 -19.72 -1.42 14.61
CA ALA A 427 -20.24 -0.26 13.90
C ALA A 427 -19.38 0.97 14.23
N PHE A 428 -18.82 1.61 13.20
CA PHE A 428 -17.92 2.74 13.36
C PHE A 428 -18.11 3.79 12.27
N VAL A 429 -17.50 4.95 12.48
CA VAL A 429 -17.59 6.08 11.54
C VAL A 429 -16.21 6.64 11.19
N GLN A 430 -16.08 7.09 9.94
CA GLN A 430 -14.87 7.77 9.45
C GLN A 430 -15.24 9.15 8.88
N PRO A 431 -14.50 10.22 9.22
CA PRO A 431 -14.76 11.53 8.63
C PRO A 431 -14.43 11.51 7.14
N VAL A 432 -15.32 12.06 6.32
CA VAL A 432 -15.13 12.18 4.86
C VAL A 432 -15.47 13.58 4.37
N THR A 433 -14.78 14.01 3.32
CA THR A 433 -15.18 15.21 2.56
C THR A 433 -16.00 14.77 1.36
N MET A 434 -17.25 15.22 1.30
CA MET A 434 -18.19 14.89 0.23
C MET A 434 -18.27 16.02 -0.80
N LYS A 435 -19.01 15.77 -1.89
CA LYS A 435 -19.25 16.78 -2.95
C LYS A 435 -19.70 18.12 -2.36
N LYS A 436 -19.35 19.22 -3.03
CA LYS A 436 -19.59 20.59 -2.53
C LYS A 436 -18.84 20.89 -1.22
N SER A 437 -17.72 20.20 -0.97
CA SER A 437 -16.86 20.37 0.20
C SER A 437 -17.60 20.23 1.54
N ARG A 438 -18.63 19.38 1.56
CA ARG A 438 -19.40 19.14 2.79
C ARG A 438 -18.64 18.13 3.66
N SER A 439 -18.50 18.47 4.93
CA SER A 439 -18.03 17.51 5.93
C SER A 439 -19.14 16.51 6.20
N GLY A 440 -18.81 15.23 6.07
CA GLY A 440 -19.73 14.13 6.37
C GLY A 440 -19.00 12.99 7.05
N VAL A 441 -19.72 11.89 7.26
CA VAL A 441 -19.19 10.65 7.82
C VAL A 441 -19.50 9.48 6.89
N ALA A 442 -18.57 8.54 6.78
CA ALA A 442 -18.84 7.21 6.30
C ALA A 442 -19.17 6.33 7.51
N ILE A 443 -20.37 5.75 7.54
CA ILE A 443 -20.79 4.78 8.55
C ILE A 443 -20.54 3.39 7.98
N THR A 444 -19.83 2.56 8.73
CA THR A 444 -19.54 1.16 8.38
C THR A 444 -20.07 0.24 9.48
N VAL A 445 -20.85 -0.77 9.09
CA VAL A 445 -21.45 -1.75 10.01
C VAL A 445 -21.04 -3.15 9.57
N ILE A 446 -20.44 -3.91 10.48
CA ILE A 446 -20.10 -5.33 10.30
C ILE A 446 -21.15 -6.14 11.03
N THR A 447 -21.79 -7.08 10.35
CA THR A 447 -22.94 -7.82 10.89
C THR A 447 -22.99 -9.25 10.36
N PRO A 448 -23.50 -10.22 11.15
CA PRO A 448 -23.74 -11.57 10.67
C PRO A 448 -24.74 -11.59 9.50
N LEU A 449 -24.70 -12.65 8.69
CA LEU A 449 -25.55 -12.79 7.50
C LEU A 449 -27.06 -12.86 7.83
N ASP A 450 -27.43 -13.32 9.01
CA ASP A 450 -28.83 -13.39 9.46
C ASP A 450 -29.36 -12.07 10.05
N ARG A 451 -28.49 -11.07 10.26
CA ARG A 451 -28.83 -9.81 10.94
C ARG A 451 -28.67 -8.55 10.10
N PHE A 452 -28.06 -8.64 8.91
CA PHE A 452 -27.78 -7.43 8.13
C PHE A 452 -29.04 -6.65 7.74
N THR A 453 -30.17 -7.31 7.47
CA THR A 453 -31.44 -6.63 7.15
C THR A 453 -31.92 -5.76 8.30
N ALA A 454 -31.80 -6.24 9.55
CA ALA A 454 -32.16 -5.45 10.73
C ALA A 454 -31.23 -4.24 10.91
N CYS A 455 -29.96 -4.36 10.53
CA CYS A 455 -29.02 -3.24 10.53
C CYS A 455 -29.34 -2.22 9.42
N GLU A 456 -29.74 -2.68 8.23
CA GLU A 456 -30.21 -1.80 7.14
C GLU A 456 -31.44 -1.01 7.58
N ASP A 457 -32.41 -1.65 8.25
CA ASP A 457 -33.60 -0.99 8.79
C ASP A 457 -33.24 0.12 9.78
N VAL A 458 -32.30 -0.13 10.71
CA VAL A 458 -31.82 0.89 11.65
C VAL A 458 -31.15 2.05 10.90
N LEU A 459 -30.29 1.78 9.91
CA LEU A 459 -29.63 2.82 9.13
C LEU A 459 -30.65 3.69 8.37
N PHE A 460 -31.69 3.10 7.77
CA PHE A 460 -32.72 3.87 7.07
C PHE A 460 -33.66 4.63 8.02
N GLN A 461 -33.94 4.10 9.21
CA GLN A 461 -34.84 4.74 10.18
C GLN A 461 -34.17 5.88 10.96
N GLU A 462 -32.91 5.68 11.36
CA GLU A 462 -32.23 6.55 12.33
C GLU A 462 -31.25 7.52 11.67
N THR A 463 -31.04 7.42 10.36
CA THR A 463 -30.16 8.33 9.61
C THR A 463 -30.84 8.93 8.38
N THR A 464 -30.19 9.90 7.74
CA THR A 464 -30.68 10.55 6.52
C THR A 464 -30.29 9.80 5.24
N THR A 465 -29.64 8.63 5.36
CA THR A 465 -29.21 7.85 4.21
C THR A 465 -30.37 7.43 3.32
N ILE A 466 -30.18 7.50 2.01
CA ILE A 466 -31.13 7.00 0.99
C ILE A 466 -30.64 5.71 0.33
N GLY A 467 -29.45 5.23 0.68
CA GLY A 467 -28.88 4.02 0.11
C GLY A 467 -27.76 3.45 0.96
N ILE A 468 -27.68 2.13 0.98
CA ILE A 468 -26.65 1.38 1.71
C ILE A 468 -25.94 0.50 0.69
N ARG A 469 -24.61 0.54 0.69
CA ARG A 469 -23.77 -0.40 -0.08
C ARG A 469 -23.48 -1.59 0.81
N ARG A 470 -23.51 -2.80 0.23
CA ARG A 470 -23.24 -4.03 0.95
C ARG A 470 -22.14 -4.83 0.24
N SER A 471 -21.19 -5.33 1.02
CA SER A 471 -20.25 -6.36 0.61
C SER A 471 -20.31 -7.55 1.56
N PHE A 472 -19.87 -8.71 1.11
CA PHE A 472 -19.72 -9.90 1.95
C PHE A 472 -18.24 -10.23 2.06
N GLN A 473 -17.75 -10.35 3.28
CA GLN A 473 -16.34 -10.56 3.57
C GLN A 473 -16.17 -11.79 4.44
N GLN A 474 -15.08 -12.54 4.21
CA GLN A 474 -14.71 -13.65 5.07
C GLN A 474 -13.76 -13.17 6.15
N ARG A 475 -13.91 -13.70 7.37
CA ARG A 475 -12.99 -13.46 8.48
C ARG A 475 -12.70 -14.76 9.22
N ARG A 476 -11.46 -14.87 9.71
CA ARG A 476 -11.08 -15.92 10.67
C ARG A 476 -11.24 -15.37 12.08
N VAL A 477 -11.92 -16.12 12.94
CA VAL A 477 -12.14 -15.73 14.33
C VAL A 477 -11.54 -16.78 15.24
N LEU A 478 -10.64 -16.34 16.12
CA LEU A 478 -10.12 -17.23 17.15
C LEU A 478 -11.26 -17.67 18.09
N PRO A 479 -11.36 -18.96 18.40
CA PRO A 479 -12.19 -19.44 19.50
C PRO A 479 -11.90 -18.64 20.76
N ARG A 480 -12.97 -18.22 21.42
CA ARG A 480 -12.89 -17.38 22.62
C ARG A 480 -14.02 -17.69 23.59
N HIS A 481 -13.76 -17.52 24.88
CA HIS A 481 -14.79 -17.56 25.91
C HIS A 481 -14.55 -16.46 26.93
N LEU A 482 -15.57 -16.20 27.72
CA LEU A 482 -15.50 -15.29 28.86
C LEU A 482 -15.32 -16.13 30.12
N GLU A 483 -14.28 -15.80 30.87
CA GLU A 483 -13.99 -16.33 32.20
C GLU A 483 -14.22 -15.21 33.21
N VAL A 484 -14.64 -15.54 34.44
CA VAL A 484 -14.73 -14.54 35.51
C VAL A 484 -13.53 -14.69 36.42
N VAL A 485 -12.83 -13.59 36.69
CA VAL A 485 -11.73 -13.54 37.65
C VAL A 485 -12.08 -12.62 38.80
N ASP A 486 -11.79 -13.08 40.01
CA ASP A 486 -11.95 -12.28 41.21
C ASP A 486 -10.74 -11.35 41.37
N THR A 487 -11.02 -10.06 41.48
CA THR A 487 -10.01 -9.04 41.81
C THR A 487 -10.32 -8.44 43.18
N ASP A 488 -9.34 -7.74 43.76
CA ASP A 488 -9.54 -6.98 45.01
C ASP A 488 -10.65 -5.92 44.91
N TYR A 489 -11.09 -5.57 43.70
CA TYR A 489 -12.08 -4.54 43.43
C TYR A 489 -13.48 -5.12 43.13
N GLY A 490 -13.54 -6.41 42.77
CA GLY A 490 -14.74 -7.12 42.36
C GLY A 490 -14.48 -8.12 41.23
N PRO A 491 -15.50 -8.90 40.84
CA PRO A 491 -15.37 -9.83 39.72
C PRO A 491 -15.29 -9.08 38.39
N VAL A 492 -14.39 -9.53 37.51
CA VAL A 492 -14.21 -8.99 36.16
C VAL A 492 -14.27 -10.13 35.17
N ARG A 493 -15.09 -9.99 34.12
CA ARG A 493 -15.05 -10.92 32.99
C ARG A 493 -13.80 -10.66 32.16
N VAL A 494 -13.14 -11.73 31.73
CA VAL A 494 -11.93 -11.71 30.92
C VAL A 494 -12.19 -12.55 29.68
N LYS A 495 -11.99 -11.94 28.51
CA LYS A 495 -12.09 -12.59 27.22
C LYS A 495 -10.76 -13.23 26.88
N VAL A 496 -10.76 -14.55 26.84
CA VAL A 496 -9.59 -15.37 26.51
C VAL A 496 -9.78 -15.94 25.11
N ALA A 497 -8.76 -15.84 24.27
CA ALA A 497 -8.76 -16.38 22.91
C ALA A 497 -7.58 -17.35 22.71
N TRP A 498 -7.80 -18.46 22.02
CA TRP A 498 -6.80 -19.51 21.77
C TRP A 498 -6.72 -19.88 20.29
N GLN A 499 -5.56 -20.40 19.90
CA GLN A 499 -5.27 -20.75 18.49
C GLN A 499 -5.76 -22.14 18.10
N ASP A 500 -5.82 -23.09 19.04
CA ASP A 500 -6.23 -24.47 18.80
C ASP A 500 -6.84 -25.02 20.10
N GLU A 501 -8.06 -25.58 20.02
CA GLU A 501 -8.77 -26.18 21.15
C GLU A 501 -7.95 -27.32 21.79
N THR A 502 -7.09 -27.97 21.02
CA THR A 502 -6.30 -29.12 21.48
C THR A 502 -5.03 -28.72 22.24
N ARG A 503 -4.40 -27.57 21.90
CA ARG A 503 -3.10 -27.16 22.46
C ARG A 503 -3.18 -26.07 23.53
N LYS A 504 -4.39 -25.56 23.85
CA LYS A 504 -4.66 -24.51 24.87
C LYS A 504 -3.65 -23.35 24.87
N THR A 505 -3.08 -23.03 23.71
CA THR A 505 -2.12 -21.93 23.62
C THR A 505 -2.93 -20.64 23.55
N VAL A 506 -3.06 -19.98 24.70
CA VAL A 506 -3.74 -18.69 24.80
C VAL A 506 -2.94 -17.66 24.00
N GLN A 507 -3.61 -17.04 23.04
CA GLN A 507 -3.08 -15.99 22.18
C GLN A 507 -3.34 -14.61 22.78
N ASN A 508 -4.55 -14.40 23.32
CA ASN A 508 -4.95 -13.08 23.77
C ASN A 508 -5.90 -13.14 24.97
N VAL A 509 -5.79 -12.15 25.86
CA VAL A 509 -6.52 -12.04 27.12
C VAL A 509 -6.84 -10.57 27.36
N HIS A 510 -8.12 -10.25 27.40
CA HIS A 510 -8.59 -8.88 27.61
C HIS A 510 -9.70 -8.84 28.67
N PRO A 511 -9.48 -8.14 29.80
CA PRO A 511 -10.56 -7.75 30.71
C PRO A 511 -11.67 -7.00 29.97
N GLU A 512 -12.93 -7.33 30.24
CA GLU A 512 -14.08 -6.70 29.60
C GLU A 512 -14.24 -5.26 30.08
N PHE A 513 -14.31 -4.34 29.11
CA PHE A 513 -14.27 -2.90 29.36
C PHE A 513 -15.36 -2.42 30.32
N GLU A 514 -16.60 -2.88 30.13
CA GLU A 514 -17.75 -2.44 30.94
C GLU A 514 -17.60 -2.82 32.41
N ASP A 515 -17.07 -4.01 32.72
CA ASP A 515 -16.85 -4.46 34.09
C ASP A 515 -15.77 -3.60 34.76
N VAL A 516 -14.66 -3.37 34.05
CA VAL A 516 -13.55 -2.52 34.53
C VAL A 516 -14.02 -1.08 34.71
N ALA A 517 -14.79 -0.54 33.77
CA ALA A 517 -15.29 0.83 33.82
C ALA A 517 -16.35 1.04 34.90
N ALA A 518 -17.21 0.04 35.15
CA ALA A 518 -18.16 0.06 36.26
C ALA A 518 -17.43 0.04 37.60
N LEU A 519 -16.49 -0.89 37.79
CA LEU A 519 -15.71 -0.97 39.03
C LEU A 519 -14.85 0.28 39.25
N ALA A 520 -14.29 0.87 38.20
CA ALA A 520 -13.50 2.10 38.29
C ALA A 520 -14.34 3.26 38.83
N ARG A 521 -15.57 3.41 38.31
CA ARG A 521 -16.54 4.41 38.78
C ARG A 521 -16.98 4.15 40.21
N ASP A 522 -17.36 2.91 40.52
CA ASP A 522 -17.92 2.55 41.84
C ASP A 522 -16.88 2.60 42.96
N ARG A 523 -15.61 2.27 42.66
CA ARG A 523 -14.52 2.25 43.63
C ARG A 523 -13.69 3.53 43.66
N ALA A 524 -13.92 4.45 42.72
CA ALA A 524 -13.11 5.64 42.49
C ALA A 524 -11.61 5.31 42.31
N ILE A 525 -11.32 4.25 41.55
CA ILE A 525 -9.97 3.79 41.22
C ILE A 525 -9.74 3.96 39.72
N SER A 526 -8.48 4.13 39.30
CA SER A 526 -8.18 4.26 37.88
C SER A 526 -8.59 3.00 37.12
N TRP A 527 -9.18 3.20 35.93
CA TRP A 527 -9.53 2.11 35.03
C TRP A 527 -8.32 1.20 34.75
N LEU A 528 -7.13 1.81 34.62
CA LEU A 528 -5.89 1.08 34.32
C LEU A 528 -5.46 0.15 35.45
N ASP A 529 -5.66 0.55 36.71
CA ASP A 529 -5.31 -0.28 37.87
C ASP A 529 -6.24 -1.49 37.98
N ILE A 530 -7.54 -1.30 37.75
CA ILE A 530 -8.51 -2.41 37.74
C ILE A 530 -8.26 -3.34 36.56
N HIS A 531 -7.97 -2.79 35.38
CA HIS A 531 -7.60 -3.58 34.21
C HIS A 531 -6.36 -4.44 34.49
N ARG A 532 -5.30 -3.87 35.06
CA ARG A 532 -4.08 -4.60 35.44
C ARG A 532 -4.37 -5.66 36.50
N ALA A 533 -5.17 -5.34 37.51
CA ALA A 533 -5.53 -6.29 38.56
C ALA A 533 -6.31 -7.48 38.00
N ALA A 534 -7.25 -7.26 37.08
CA ALA A 534 -7.97 -8.33 36.41
C ALA A 534 -7.05 -9.22 35.58
N TRP A 535 -6.11 -8.63 34.85
CA TRP A 535 -5.14 -9.41 34.07
C TRP A 535 -4.20 -10.25 34.96
N ILE A 536 -3.69 -9.66 36.04
CA ILE A 536 -2.82 -10.36 37.01
C ILE A 536 -3.58 -11.49 37.70
N ALA A 537 -4.83 -11.24 38.13
CA ALA A 537 -5.68 -12.26 38.75
C ALA A 537 -5.92 -13.45 37.81
N TRP A 538 -6.17 -13.17 36.52
CA TRP A 538 -6.29 -14.22 35.50
C TRP A 538 -4.99 -15.03 35.34
N GLU A 539 -3.84 -14.34 35.23
CA GLU A 539 -2.55 -15.02 35.06
C GLU A 539 -2.22 -15.92 36.26
N GLN A 540 -2.49 -15.45 37.48
CA GLN A 540 -2.30 -16.23 38.71
C GLN A 540 -3.22 -17.45 38.77
N ALA A 541 -4.51 -17.28 38.46
CA ALA A 541 -5.46 -18.38 38.43
C ALA A 541 -5.06 -19.46 37.41
N ARG A 542 -4.55 -19.04 36.24
CA ARG A 542 -4.06 -19.95 35.22
C ARG A 542 -2.84 -20.74 35.68
N ARG A 543 -1.82 -20.08 36.25
CA ARG A 543 -0.60 -20.74 36.76
C ARG A 543 -0.91 -21.74 37.87
N ALA A 544 -1.86 -21.43 38.74
CA ALA A 544 -2.32 -22.36 39.79
C ALA A 544 -2.97 -23.63 39.19
N THR A 545 -3.65 -23.50 38.05
CA THR A 545 -4.33 -24.61 37.37
C THR A 545 -3.37 -25.46 36.51
N GLU A 546 -2.28 -24.87 36.01
CA GLU A 546 -1.24 -25.57 35.24
C GLU A 546 -0.18 -26.24 36.11
N GLY A 547 0.06 -25.76 37.34
CA GLY A 547 1.03 -26.32 38.28
C GLY A 547 0.57 -27.54 39.08
N ASP A 548 -0.70 -27.94 38.96
CA ASP A 548 -1.32 -29.09 39.67
C ASP A 548 -1.55 -30.31 38.74
N ARG A 549 -0.82 -30.38 37.62
CA ARG A 549 -0.90 -31.46 36.62
C ARG A 549 0.41 -32.23 36.47
#